data_AF-A0AAE1MCU5-F1
#
_entry.id   AF-A0AAE1MCU5-F1
#
_cell.length_a   1.000
_cell.length_b   1.000
_cell.length_c   1.000
_cell.angle_alpha   90.00
_cell.angle_beta   90.00
_cell.angle_gamma   90.00
#
_symmetry.space_group_name_H-M   'P 1'
#
loop_
_entity.id
_entity.type
_entity.pdbx_description
1 polymer ?
#
loop_
_entity_poly.entity_id
_entity_poly.type
_entity_poly.pdbx_seq_one_letter_code
_entity_poly.pdbx_strand_id
1 'polypeptide(L)'
;MASDKSVMAVIRAARPTLCNKFDKIAFAVHASFLASGYVLTATGPQADYDSALSNPSTDEVSVDHWNELDDEYAFVYPNPEKGSKKVLVKCLVMNDKFLVDAFV
;
A
#
# COMPACT_ATOMS: atom_id res chain seq x y z
N MET A 1 -7.45 20.01 11.16
CA MET A 1 -8.06 19.56 9.88
C MET A 1 -6.98 19.53 8.82
N ALA A 2 -6.94 18.48 7.99
CA ALA A 2 -6.09 18.46 6.81
C ALA A 2 -6.63 19.45 5.77
N SER A 3 -5.74 20.16 5.09
CA SER A 3 -6.04 21.02 3.93
C SER A 3 -5.43 20.40 2.66
N ASP A 4 -5.93 20.79 1.48
CA ASP A 4 -5.36 20.35 0.20
C ASP A 4 -3.85 20.62 0.12
N LYS A 5 -3.41 21.79 0.63
CA LYS A 5 -1.99 22.15 0.66
C LYS A 5 -1.17 21.22 1.55
N SER A 6 -1.68 20.84 2.72
CA SER A 6 -0.96 19.91 3.61
C SER A 6 -0.94 18.49 3.06
N VAL A 7 -2.04 18.02 2.46
CA VAL A 7 -2.08 16.69 1.81
C VAL A 7 -1.08 16.62 0.66
N MET A 8 -1.09 17.64 -0.22
CA MET A 8 -0.13 17.68 -1.33
C MET A 8 1.32 17.84 -0.88
N ALA A 9 1.58 18.49 0.26
CA ALA A 9 2.92 18.56 0.83
C ALA A 9 3.43 17.17 1.24
N VAL A 10 2.59 16.35 1.88
CA VAL A 10 2.93 14.98 2.28
C VAL A 10 3.18 14.09 1.05
N ILE A 11 2.29 14.13 0.06
CA ILE A 11 2.47 13.36 -1.18
C ILE A 11 3.78 13.74 -1.88
N ARG A 12 4.11 15.04 -1.96
CA ARG A 12 5.38 15.49 -2.54
C ARG A 12 6.60 15.07 -1.72
N ALA A 13 6.48 15.01 -0.39
CA ALA A 13 7.55 14.54 0.48
C ALA A 13 7.79 13.02 0.32
N ALA A 14 6.72 12.24 0.15
CA ALA A 14 6.79 10.79 -0.08
C ALA A 14 7.35 10.42 -1.46
N ARG A 15 7.33 11.34 -2.44
CA ARG A 15 7.86 11.16 -3.80
C ARG A 15 7.45 9.83 -4.47
N PRO A 16 6.15 9.46 -4.48
CA PRO A 16 5.74 8.20 -5.07
C PRO A 16 6.01 8.16 -6.58
N THR A 17 6.39 6.99 -7.08
CA THR A 17 6.51 6.70 -8.52
C THR A 17 5.10 6.50 -9.12
N LEU A 18 4.58 7.52 -9.81
CA LEU A 18 3.24 7.52 -10.42
C LEU A 18 3.34 7.62 -11.95
N CYS A 19 3.72 6.52 -12.60
CA CYS A 19 4.02 6.45 -14.03
C CYS A 19 2.74 6.25 -14.88
N ASN A 20 1.74 5.54 -14.36
CA ASN A 20 0.53 5.21 -15.10
C ASN A 20 -0.76 5.55 -14.30
N LYS A 21 -1.93 5.26 -14.88
CA LYS A 21 -3.22 5.55 -14.23
C LYS A 21 -3.53 4.61 -13.06
N PHE A 22 -3.06 3.37 -13.12
CA PHE A 22 -3.27 2.37 -12.08
C PHE A 22 -2.38 2.64 -10.86
N ASP A 23 -1.16 3.16 -11.05
CA ASP A 23 -0.33 3.66 -9.94
C ASP A 23 -1.12 4.70 -9.12
N LYS A 24 -1.82 5.63 -9.78
CA LYS A 24 -2.60 6.65 -9.07
C LYS A 24 -3.72 6.04 -8.21
N ILE A 25 -4.37 4.98 -8.71
CA ILE A 25 -5.45 4.29 -8.01
C ILE A 25 -4.88 3.45 -6.86
N ALA A 26 -3.81 2.69 -7.11
CA ALA A 26 -3.12 1.87 -6.12
C ALA A 26 -2.57 2.72 -4.96
N PHE A 27 -2.02 3.91 -5.27
CA PHE A 27 -1.58 4.87 -4.26
C PHE A 27 -2.75 5.41 -3.42
N ALA A 28 -3.92 5.64 -4.04
CA ALA A 28 -5.12 6.04 -3.31
C ALA A 28 -5.60 4.92 -2.34
N VAL A 29 -5.51 3.66 -2.76
CA VAL A 29 -5.77 2.50 -1.88
C VAL A 29 -4.79 2.52 -0.71
N HIS A 30 -3.48 2.61 -0.95
CA HIS A 30 -2.47 2.72 0.10
C HIS A 30 -2.78 3.85 1.10
N ALA A 31 -3.06 5.06 0.60
CA ALA A 31 -3.40 6.21 1.43
C ALA A 31 -4.66 5.98 2.30
N SER A 32 -5.65 5.24 1.80
CA SER A 32 -6.87 4.90 2.56
C SER A 32 -6.60 3.98 3.76
N PHE A 33 -5.65 3.05 3.62
CA PHE A 33 -5.19 2.20 4.72
C PHE A 33 -4.47 3.04 5.78
N LEU A 34 -3.55 3.90 5.38
CA LEU A 34 -2.85 4.81 6.30
C LEU A 34 -3.84 5.72 7.06
N ALA A 35 -4.80 6.30 6.35
CA ALA A 35 -5.86 7.14 6.95
C ALA A 35 -6.74 6.37 7.95
N SER A 36 -6.81 5.04 7.83
CA SER A 36 -7.55 4.13 8.71
C SER A 36 -6.70 3.58 9.87
N GLY A 37 -5.50 4.13 10.09
CA GLY A 37 -4.62 3.76 11.21
C GLY A 37 -3.76 2.52 10.96
N TYR A 38 -3.66 2.06 9.71
CA TYR A 38 -2.76 0.97 9.33
C TYR A 38 -1.35 1.50 9.04
N VAL A 39 -0.33 0.66 9.25
CA VAL A 39 1.08 0.98 9.01
C VAL A 39 1.60 0.10 7.89
N LEU A 40 2.31 0.65 6.90
CA LEU A 40 2.87 -0.13 5.80
C LEU A 40 4.14 -0.86 6.27
N THR A 41 4.21 -2.19 6.11
CA THR A 41 5.38 -3.00 6.53
C THR A 41 6.03 -3.80 5.41
N ALA A 42 5.35 -3.97 4.28
CA ALA A 42 5.91 -4.53 3.05
C ALA A 42 5.11 -4.01 1.85
N THR A 43 5.77 -3.91 0.70
CA THR A 43 5.14 -3.46 -0.55
C THR A 43 5.78 -4.14 -1.76
N GLY A 44 5.09 -4.15 -2.91
CA GLY A 44 5.60 -4.70 -4.15
C GLY A 44 6.01 -6.18 -4.00
N PRO A 45 7.14 -6.62 -4.57
CA PRO A 45 7.59 -8.01 -4.46
C PRO A 45 7.69 -8.52 -3.02
N GLN A 46 8.07 -7.67 -2.05
CA GLN A 46 8.19 -8.07 -0.64
C GLN A 46 6.83 -8.39 0.00
N ALA A 47 5.76 -7.75 -0.46
CA ALA A 47 4.40 -8.02 0.01
C ALA A 47 3.75 -9.20 -0.71
N ASP A 48 4.21 -9.55 -1.91
CA ASP A 48 3.62 -10.62 -2.72
C ASP A 48 4.13 -12.03 -2.35
N TYR A 49 5.23 -12.13 -1.59
CA TYR A 49 5.72 -13.41 -1.06
C TYR A 49 4.69 -14.10 -0.14
N ASP A 50 4.59 -15.44 -0.25
CA ASP A 50 3.72 -16.28 0.59
C ASP A 50 3.92 -16.07 2.11
N SER A 51 5.13 -15.73 2.52
CA SER A 51 5.50 -15.52 3.94
C SER A 51 5.24 -14.11 4.45
N ALA A 52 4.72 -13.19 3.63
CA ALA A 52 4.62 -11.77 3.98
C ALA A 52 3.75 -11.52 5.23
N LEU A 53 2.68 -12.30 5.40
CA LEU A 53 1.82 -12.25 6.60
C LEU A 53 2.45 -12.91 7.84
N SER A 54 3.39 -13.84 7.65
CA SER A 54 4.08 -14.55 8.74
C SER A 54 5.34 -13.84 9.22
N ASN A 55 5.84 -12.87 8.44
CA ASN A 55 7.01 -12.08 8.84
C ASN A 55 6.73 -11.36 10.18
N PRO A 56 7.57 -11.51 11.23
CA PRO A 56 7.32 -10.87 12.51
C PRO A 56 7.59 -9.36 12.52
N SER A 57 8.29 -8.82 11.51
CA SER A 57 8.60 -7.39 11.48
C SER A 57 7.32 -6.54 11.39
N THR A 58 7.28 -5.48 12.19
CA THR A 58 6.26 -4.43 12.17
C THR A 58 6.87 -3.07 11.82
N ASP A 59 8.10 -3.05 11.32
CA ASP A 59 8.80 -1.82 11.01
C ASP A 59 8.13 -1.15 9.81
N GLU A 60 7.87 0.15 9.95
CA GLU A 60 7.29 0.93 8.87
C GLU A 60 8.29 1.07 7.72
N VAL A 61 7.81 0.82 6.50
CA VAL A 61 8.60 0.93 5.27
C VAL A 61 8.09 2.08 4.40
N SER A 62 8.98 2.62 3.57
CA SER A 62 8.61 3.54 2.49
C SER A 62 7.83 2.81 1.38
N VAL A 63 7.23 3.58 0.48
CA VAL A 63 6.63 3.08 -0.76
C VAL A 63 7.67 2.85 -1.85
N ASP A 64 8.90 2.47 -1.50
CA ASP A 64 9.92 2.17 -2.50
C ASP A 64 9.60 0.83 -3.19
N HIS A 65 9.87 0.73 -4.50
CA HIS A 65 9.68 -0.49 -5.29
C HIS A 65 8.24 -1.05 -5.32
N TRP A 66 7.26 -0.25 -4.89
CA TRP A 66 5.88 -0.66 -4.68
C TRP A 66 5.12 -0.99 -5.98
N ASN A 67 5.56 -0.44 -7.11
CA ASN A 67 4.94 -0.59 -8.43
C ASN A 67 5.84 -1.33 -9.44
N GLU A 68 6.69 -2.25 -8.96
CA GLU A 68 7.58 -3.06 -9.80
C GLU A 68 6.95 -4.35 -10.34
N LEU A 69 5.81 -4.77 -9.79
CA LEU A 69 5.08 -5.93 -10.29
C LEU A 69 4.30 -5.54 -11.55
N ASP A 70 4.30 -6.44 -12.54
CA ASP A 70 3.57 -6.23 -13.79
C ASP A 70 2.06 -6.39 -13.55
N ASP A 71 1.30 -5.34 -13.87
CA ASP A 71 -0.16 -5.30 -13.73
C ASP A 71 -0.69 -5.60 -12.30
N GLU A 72 0.19 -5.61 -11.30
CA GLU A 72 -0.14 -6.02 -9.93
C GLU A 72 0.44 -5.06 -8.90
N TYR A 73 -0.18 -5.00 -7.72
CA TYR A 73 0.33 -4.27 -6.56
C TYR A 73 0.04 -5.07 -5.30
N ALA A 74 1.00 -5.14 -4.39
CA ALA A 74 0.84 -5.83 -3.13
C ALA A 74 1.31 -4.94 -1.98
N PHE A 75 0.59 -4.98 -0.86
CA PHE A 75 0.92 -4.23 0.36
C PHE A 75 0.56 -5.03 1.60
N VAL A 76 1.39 -4.97 2.65
CA VAL A 76 1.09 -5.58 3.95
C VAL A 76 0.99 -4.53 5.03
N TYR A 77 -0.14 -4.58 5.74
CA TYR A 77 -0.53 -3.60 6.74
C TYR A 77 -0.95 -4.25 8.06
N PRO A 78 -0.17 -4.18 9.14
CA PRO A 78 -0.69 -4.27 10.50
C PRO A 78 -1.51 -3.03 10.87
N ASN A 79 -2.45 -3.21 11.80
CA ASN A 79 -3.10 -2.10 12.49
C ASN A 79 -2.77 -2.17 14.00
N PRO A 80 -1.89 -1.28 14.51
CA PRO A 80 -1.50 -1.25 15.92
C PRO A 80 -2.68 -1.10 16.89
N GLU A 81 -3.75 -0.41 16.46
CA GLU A 81 -4.96 -0.18 17.26
C GLU A 81 -5.87 -1.41 17.30
N LYS A 82 -5.73 -2.36 16.37
CA LYS A 82 -6.53 -3.59 16.25
C LYS A 82 -5.71 -4.85 16.51
N GLY A 83 -4.83 -4.80 17.52
CA GLY A 83 -4.02 -5.93 17.94
C GLY A 83 -2.94 -6.36 16.94
N SER A 84 -2.52 -5.44 16.05
CA SER A 84 -1.47 -5.64 15.05
C SER A 84 -1.73 -6.78 14.06
N LYS A 85 -2.99 -7.17 13.86
CA LYS A 85 -3.35 -8.15 12.83
C LYS A 85 -2.97 -7.60 11.45
N LYS A 86 -2.18 -8.38 10.70
CA LYS A 86 -1.73 -8.03 9.35
C LYS A 86 -2.84 -8.26 8.32
N VAL A 87 -2.90 -7.35 7.37
CA VAL A 87 -3.78 -7.41 6.19
C VAL A 87 -2.89 -7.33 4.96
N LEU A 88 -3.01 -8.31 4.07
CA LEU A 88 -2.38 -8.29 2.74
C LEU A 88 -3.40 -7.74 1.75
N VAL A 89 -3.08 -6.64 1.11
CA VAL A 89 -3.89 -6.04 0.06
C VAL A 89 -3.23 -6.35 -1.27
N LYS A 90 -3.93 -7.08 -2.13
CA LYS A 90 -3.50 -7.32 -3.52
C LYS A 90 -4.39 -6.54 -4.46
N CYS A 91 -3.78 -5.90 -5.44
CA CYS A 91 -4.48 -5.24 -6.53
C CYS A 91 -4.04 -5.87 -7.85
N LEU A 92 -4.99 -6.08 -8.75
CA LEU A 92 -4.76 -6.65 -10.08
C LEU A 92 -5.40 -5.75 -11.14
N VAL A 93 -4.61 -5.39 -12.14
CA VAL A 93 -5.06 -4.72 -13.34
C VAL A 93 -5.44 -5.78 -14.37
N MET A 94 -6.72 -5.83 -14.74
CA MET A 94 -7.18 -6.78 -15.75
C MET A 94 -8.28 -6.15 -16.61
N ASN A 95 -8.09 -6.17 -17.93
CA ASN A 95 -9.06 -5.64 -18.90
C ASN A 95 -9.49 -4.19 -18.59
N ASP A 96 -8.52 -3.33 -18.31
CA ASP A 96 -8.71 -1.93 -17.92
C ASP A 96 -9.45 -1.70 -16.59
N LYS A 97 -9.65 -2.76 -15.80
CA LYS A 97 -10.25 -2.69 -14.47
C LYS A 97 -9.17 -2.84 -13.41
N PHE A 98 -9.39 -2.18 -12.28
CA PHE A 98 -8.55 -2.27 -11.09
C PHE A 98 -9.30 -3.07 -10.02
N LEU A 99 -8.87 -4.31 -9.81
CA LEU A 99 -9.43 -5.22 -8.81
C LEU A 99 -8.63 -5.06 -7.52
N VAL A 100 -9.30 -5.07 -6.38
CA VAL A 100 -8.67 -4.97 -5.05
C VAL A 100 -9.25 -6.06 -4.17
N ASP A 101 -8.38 -6.83 -3.53
CA ASP A 101 -8.75 -7.82 -2.53
C ASP A 101 -7.87 -7.66 -1.28
N ALA A 102 -8.43 -8.02 -0.11
CA ALA A 102 -7.77 -7.87 1.18
C ALA A 102 -7.90 -9.15 2.01
N PHE A 103 -6.76 -9.78 2.28
CA PHE A 103 -6.63 -11.02 3.03
C PHE A 103 -6.16 -10.74 4.46
N VAL A 104 -6.66 -11.50 5.43
CA VAL A 104 -6.38 -11.32 6.87
C VAL A 104 -5.97 -12.63 7.53
#